data_AF-A0A7C2SPI7-F1
#
_entry.id   AF-A0A7C2SPI7-F1
#
_cell.length_a   1.000
_cell.length_b   1.000
_cell.length_c   1.000
_cell.angle_alpha   90.00
_cell.angle_beta   90.00
_cell.angle_gamma   90.00
#
_symmetry.space_group_name_H-M   'P 1'
#
loop_
_entity.id
_entity.type
_entity.pdbx_description
1 polymer ?
#
loop_
_entity_poly.entity_id
_entity_poly.type
_entity_poly.pdbx_seq_one_letter_code
_entity_poly.pdbx_strand_id
1 'polypeptide(L)' 'MKKSSYSFDELIQCGRGEMFGPGNAQLPLPPMLMFDRITRINEDGGEFGKGEL' A
#
# COMPACT_ATOMS: atom_id res chain seq x y z
N MET A 1 11.81 -10.30 4.82
CA MET A 1 10.79 -10.34 3.77
C MET A 1 9.97 -9.07 3.86
N LYS A 2 9.80 -8.33 2.76
CA LYS A 2 8.87 -7.19 2.71
C LYS A 2 7.44 -7.73 2.69
N LYS A 3 6.51 -6.99 3.29
CA LYS A 3 5.09 -7.34 3.34
C LYS A 3 4.47 -7.14 1.95
N SER A 4 3.77 -8.18 1.46
CA SER A 4 3.23 -8.24 0.09
C SER A 4 1.70 -8.16 0.01
N SER A 5 1.00 -7.90 1.11
CA SER A 5 -0.45 -7.67 1.13
C SER A 5 -0.79 -6.72 2.28
N TYR A 6 -1.88 -5.96 2.18
CA TYR A 6 -2.28 -4.97 3.19
C TYR A 6 -3.79 -5.00 3.39
N SER A 7 -4.24 -5.08 4.63
CA SER A 7 -5.66 -4.98 4.98
C SER A 7 -6.14 -3.53 4.99
N PHE A 8 -7.46 -3.32 5.02
CA PHE A 8 -8.06 -1.98 5.10
C PHE A 8 -7.49 -1.14 6.25
N ASP A 9 -7.42 -1.73 7.45
CA ASP A 9 -6.92 -1.03 8.65
C ASP A 9 -5.47 -0.57 8.47
N GLU A 10 -4.66 -1.35 7.75
CA GLU A 10 -3.27 -1.00 7.45
C GLU A 10 -3.17 0.12 6.40
N LEU A 11 -4.09 0.15 5.44
CA LEU A 11 -4.20 1.28 4.51
C LEU A 11 -4.61 2.56 5.25
N ILE A 12 -5.47 2.47 6.25
CA ILE A 12 -5.84 3.60 7.12
C ILE A 12 -4.64 4.07 7.95
N GLN A 13 -3.85 3.16 8.53
CA GLN A 13 -2.61 3.50 9.24
C GLN A 13 -1.61 4.20 8.31
N CYS A 14 -1.49 3.74 7.07
CA CYS A 14 -0.68 4.39 6.03
C CYS A 14 -1.18 5.82 5.75
N GLY A 15 -2.49 6.03 5.59
CA GLY A 15 -3.07 7.35 5.38
C GLY A 15 -2.93 8.30 6.57
N ARG A 16 -2.77 7.77 7.79
CA ARG A 16 -2.43 8.55 8.99
C ARG A 16 -0.94 8.86 9.14
N GLY A 17 -0.09 8.31 8.27
CA GLY A 17 1.36 8.47 8.34
C GLY A 17 2.05 7.58 9.37
N GLU A 18 1.38 6.55 9.87
CA GLU A 18 1.87 5.67 10.94
C GLU A 18 2.77 4.54 10.42
N MET A 19 2.81 4.33 9.09
CA MET A 19 3.48 3.17 8.48
C MET A 19 4.92 3.44 8.02
N PHE A 20 5.17 4.60 7.40
CA PHE A 20 6.47 4.90 6.78
C PHE A 20 7.26 5.98 7.51
N GLY A 21 6.69 6.61 8.54
CA GLY A 21 7.32 7.71 9.27
C GLY A 21 7.01 9.10 8.70
N PRO A 22 7.37 10.17 9.44
CA PRO A 22 6.99 11.54 9.10
C PRO A 22 7.64 12.00 7.79
N GLY A 23 6.85 12.62 6.92
CA GLY A 23 7.29 13.16 5.63
C GLY A 23 7.42 12.13 4.50
N ASN A 24 7.14 10.85 4.77
CA ASN A 24 7.13 9.79 3.75
C ASN A 24 5.73 9.64 3.12
N ALA A 25 5.61 8.70 2.17
CA ALA A 25 4.38 8.45 1.44
C ALA A 25 3.19 8.18 2.38
N GLN A 26 2.03 8.72 2.03
CA GLN A 26 0.77 8.53 2.73
C GLN A 26 -0.32 8.26 1.70
N LEU A 27 -1.24 7.36 2.03
CA LEU A 27 -2.45 7.17 1.23
C LEU A 27 -3.47 8.27 1.53
N PRO A 28 -4.36 8.61 0.58
CA PRO A 28 -5.54 9.39 0.90
C PRO A 28 -6.38 8.69 1.97
N LEU A 29 -7.02 9.47 2.85
CA LEU A 29 -8.06 8.96 3.74
C LEU A 29 -9.43 8.98 3.03
N PRO A 30 -10.43 8.21 3.52
CA PRO A 30 -11.81 8.33 3.07
C PRO A 30 -12.31 9.79 3.14
N PRO A 31 -13.12 10.24 2.17
CA PRO A 31 -13.74 9.48 1.07
C PRO A 31 -12.84 9.30 -0.17
N MET A 32 -11.57 9.71 -0.11
CA MET A 32 -10.66 9.65 -1.26
C MET A 32 -9.84 8.35 -1.34
N LEU A 33 -9.92 7.48 -0.32
CA LEU A 33 -9.34 6.14 -0.39
C LEU A 33 -10.22 5.26 -1.31
N MET A 34 -9.66 4.83 -2.45
CA MET A 34 -10.42 4.17 -3.52
C MET A 34 -10.30 2.63 -3.54
N PHE A 35 -9.67 2.04 -2.53
CA PHE A 35 -9.51 0.58 -2.45
C PHE A 35 -9.45 0.10 -1.01
N ASP A 36 -9.94 -1.12 -0.79
CA ASP A 36 -10.10 -1.67 0.56
C ASP A 36 -8.92 -2.55 1.00
N ARG A 37 -8.12 -3.04 0.05
CA ARG A 37 -7.01 -3.96 0.33
C ARG A 37 -6.02 -3.99 -0.82
N ILE A 38 -4.77 -4.34 -0.49
CA ILE A 38 -3.77 -4.79 -1.46
C ILE A 38 -3.62 -6.30 -1.24
N THR A 39 -4.00 -7.12 -2.22
CA THR A 39 -3.92 -8.59 -2.08
C THR A 39 -2.55 -9.13 -2.42
N ARG A 40 -1.78 -8.43 -3.27
CA ARG A 40 -0.44 -8.80 -3.70
C ARG A 40 0.34 -7.55 -4.11
N ILE A 41 1.60 -7.41 -3.69
CA ILE A 41 2.56 -6.43 -4.19
C ILE A 41 3.95 -7.05 -4.18
N ASN A 42 4.63 -7.04 -5.33
CA ASN A 42 5.96 -7.64 -5.49
C ASN A 42 6.89 -6.72 -6.30
N GLU A 43 8.19 -6.90 -6.09
CA GLU A 43 9.24 -6.17 -6.84
C GLU A 43 9.52 -6.81 -8.21
N ASP A 44 9.11 -8.06 -8.40
CA ASP A 44 9.20 -8.86 -9.62
C ASP A 44 7.80 -9.29 -10.13
N GLY A 45 7.74 -9.79 -11.36
CA GLY A 45 6.48 -10.15 -12.03
C GLY A 45 5.91 -9.02 -12.88
N GLY A 46 4.61 -9.08 -13.17
CA GLY A 46 3.92 -8.18 -14.09
C GLY A 46 4.31 -8.37 -15.57
N GLU A 47 3.65 -7.62 -16.45
CA GLU A 47 3.83 -7.70 -17.91
C GLU A 47 5.29 -7.50 -18.36
N PHE A 48 6.04 -6.67 -17.63
CA PHE A 48 7.42 -6.31 -17.97
C PHE A 48 8.47 -6.93 -17.03
N GLY A 49 8.06 -7.79 -16.09
CA GLY A 49 8.98 -8.42 -15.14
C GLY A 49 9.62 -7.47 -14.11
N LYS A 50 9.01 -6.31 -13.85
CA LYS A 50 9.56 -5.24 -12.99
C LYS A 50 8.65 -4.87 -11.81
N GLY A 51 7.76 -5.77 -11.43
CA GLY A 51 6.85 -5.61 -10.31
C GLY A 51 5.38 -5.58 -10.73
N GLU A 52 4.51 -5.82 -9.74
CA GLU A 52 3.06 -5.91 -9.91
C GLU A 52 2.35 -5.55 -8.61
N LEU A 53 1.09 -5.11 -8.74
CA LEU A 53 0.15 -4.77 -7.68
C LEU A 53 -1.26 -5.22 -8.08
#